data_AF-D7CVM5-F1
#
_entry.id   AF-D7CVM5-F1
#
_cell.length_a   1.000
_cell.length_b   1.000
_cell.length_c   1.000
_cell.angle_alpha   90.00
_cell.angle_beta   90.00
_cell.angle_gamma   90.00
#
_symmetry.space_group_name_H-M   'P 1'
#
loop_
_entity.id
_entity.type
_entity.pdbx_description
1 polymer ?
#
loop_
_entity_poly.entity_id
_entity_poly.type
_entity_poly.pdbx_seq_one_letter_code
_entity_poly.pdbx_strand_id
1 'polypeptide(L)'
;MDYRQHRLDYCQFLIASQINYTQTYLADHNDSYSHDSMNRFLRLDKLTPRTIWENVRDDVVPSEQGYVLCDDVVLDKRHSREAHLVRRQWSGNEKRVIYPLCQNVECRSFQIVS
;
A
#
# COMPACT_ATOMS: atom_id res chain seq x y z
N MET A 1 0.62 -23.39 10.81
CA MET A 1 1.24 -22.28 10.06
C MET A 1 0.70 -20.99 10.64
N ASP A 2 1.53 -20.25 11.36
CA ASP A 2 1.12 -19.00 12.02
C ASP A 2 1.37 -17.82 11.07
N TYR A 3 0.30 -17.32 10.43
CA TYR A 3 0.37 -16.19 9.50
C TYR A 3 0.77 -14.87 10.16
N ARG A 4 0.70 -14.78 11.51
CA ARG A 4 1.11 -13.58 12.23
C ARG A 4 2.62 -13.36 12.19
N GLN A 5 3.39 -14.44 12.30
CA GLN A 5 4.84 -14.39 12.22
C GLN A 5 5.31 -13.96 10.82
N HIS A 6 4.72 -14.54 9.78
CA HIS A 6 4.98 -14.15 8.38
C HIS A 6 4.74 -12.64 8.13
N ARG A 7 3.71 -12.06 8.75
CA ARG A 7 3.41 -10.62 8.61
C ARG A 7 4.50 -9.75 9.23
N LEU A 8 4.90 -10.03 10.47
CA LEU A 8 5.89 -9.21 11.18
C LEU A 8 7.24 -9.26 10.47
N ASP A 9 7.68 -10.44 10.06
CA ASP A 9 8.97 -10.61 9.41
C ASP A 9 8.97 -9.99 8.01
N TYR A 10 7.85 -10.05 7.29
CA TYR A 10 7.71 -9.35 6.01
C TYR A 10 7.73 -7.82 6.18
N CYS A 11 7.04 -7.28 7.18
CA CYS A 11 7.09 -5.85 7.48
C CYS A 11 8.52 -5.40 7.81
N GLN A 12 9.24 -6.15 8.64
CA GLN A 12 10.64 -5.86 8.97
C GLN A 12 11.54 -5.94 7.74
N PHE A 13 11.33 -6.95 6.89
CA PHE A 13 12.04 -7.07 5.62
C PHE A 13 11.79 -5.84 4.74
N LEU A 14 10.55 -5.42 4.54
CA LEU A 14 10.24 -4.23 3.73
C LEU A 14 10.87 -2.94 4.27
N ILE A 15 10.98 -2.79 5.59
CA ILE A 15 11.65 -1.65 6.22
C ILE A 15 13.16 -1.70 5.99
N ALA A 16 13.76 -2.88 6.08
CA ALA A 16 15.20 -3.08 5.90
C ALA A 16 15.64 -3.03 4.42
N SER A 17 14.83 -3.60 3.51
CA SER A 17 15.12 -3.68 2.09
C SER A 17 14.47 -2.52 1.34
N GLN A 18 15.15 -1.36 1.32
CA GLN A 18 14.60 -0.17 0.64
C GLN A 18 14.67 -0.26 -0.90
N ILE A 19 15.47 -1.18 -1.45
CA ILE A 19 15.75 -1.28 -2.90
C ILE A 19 15.18 -2.58 -3.52
N ASN A 20 15.28 -3.71 -2.82
CA ASN A 20 14.88 -5.03 -3.32
C ASN A 20 13.77 -5.63 -2.46
N TYR A 21 12.51 -5.40 -2.85
CA TYR A 21 11.32 -5.85 -2.14
C TYR A 21 10.67 -7.10 -2.78
N THR A 22 11.40 -7.84 -3.63
CA THR A 22 10.84 -9.02 -4.29
C THR A 22 10.71 -10.17 -3.30
N GLN A 23 9.61 -10.93 -3.41
CA GLN A 23 9.39 -12.13 -2.59
C GLN A 23 10.48 -13.19 -2.80
N THR A 24 11.10 -13.21 -3.98
CA THR A 24 12.20 -14.13 -4.31
C THR A 24 13.46 -13.73 -3.57
N TYR A 25 13.76 -12.43 -3.50
CA TYR A 25 14.88 -11.92 -2.73
C TYR A 25 14.74 -12.23 -1.25
N LEU A 26 13.53 -12.13 -0.69
CA LEU A 26 13.26 -12.56 0.69
C LEU A 26 13.50 -14.07 0.88
N ALA A 27 13.01 -14.90 -0.05
CA ALA A 27 13.18 -16.36 0.03
C ALA A 27 14.66 -16.78 -0.09
N ASP A 28 15.46 -16.08 -0.88
CA ASP A 28 16.89 -16.34 -1.04
C ASP A 28 17.71 -15.99 0.21
N HIS A 29 17.22 -15.05 1.05
CA HIS A 29 17.92 -14.57 2.24
C HIS A 29 17.33 -15.11 3.56
N ASN A 30 16.30 -15.95 3.48
CA ASN A 30 15.69 -16.57 4.65
C ASN A 30 15.15 -17.97 4.33
N ASP A 31 15.90 -19.00 4.74
CA ASP A 31 15.55 -20.42 4.54
C ASP A 31 14.22 -20.84 5.19
N SER A 32 13.68 -20.03 6.10
CA SER A 32 12.39 -20.29 6.75
C SER A 32 11.19 -19.91 5.87
N TYR A 33 11.41 -19.16 4.78
CA TYR A 33 10.33 -18.61 3.95
C TYR A 33 10.44 -19.06 2.49
N SER A 34 9.45 -19.82 2.04
CA SER A 34 9.24 -20.04 0.62
C SER A 34 8.51 -18.85 -0.01
N HIS A 35 8.90 -18.46 -1.23
CA HIS A 35 8.18 -17.47 -2.04
C HIS A 35 6.67 -17.75 -2.10
N ASP A 36 6.27 -19.01 -2.21
CA ASP A 36 4.86 -19.40 -2.29
C ASP A 36 4.08 -19.17 -0.99
N SER A 37 4.75 -19.32 0.16
CA SER A 37 4.14 -19.04 1.46
C SER A 37 3.82 -17.56 1.63
N MET A 38 4.74 -16.69 1.19
CA MET A 38 4.58 -15.24 1.21
C MET A 38 3.53 -14.76 0.21
N ASN A 39 3.49 -15.35 -0.98
CA ASN A 39 2.46 -15.07 -1.97
C ASN A 39 1.06 -15.48 -1.46
N ARG A 40 0.95 -16.63 -0.79
CA ARG A 40 -0.31 -17.07 -0.16
C ARG A 40 -0.71 -16.14 0.99
N PHE A 41 0.24 -15.73 1.84
CA PHE A 41 0.01 -14.74 2.88
C PHE A 41 -0.55 -13.43 2.30
N LEU A 42 0.12 -12.83 1.31
CA LEU A 42 -0.35 -11.57 0.70
C LEU A 42 -1.72 -11.68 0.00
N ARG A 43 -2.10 -12.87 -0.46
CA ARG A 43 -3.42 -13.11 -1.07
C ARG A 43 -4.54 -13.25 -0.05
N LEU A 44 -4.24 -13.81 1.11
CA LEU A 44 -5.23 -14.08 2.17
C LEU A 44 -5.36 -12.91 3.14
N ASP A 45 -4.27 -12.18 3.36
CA ASP A 45 -4.27 -11.05 4.27
C ASP A 45 -5.11 -9.90 3.72
N LYS A 46 -5.94 -9.32 4.58
CA LYS A 46 -6.85 -8.23 4.24
C LYS A 46 -6.55 -7.05 5.14
N LEU A 47 -5.68 -6.17 4.67
CA LEU A 47 -5.40 -4.89 5.32
C LEU A 47 -6.51 -3.90 4.97
N THR A 48 -7.53 -3.82 5.81
CA THR A 48 -8.59 -2.83 5.64
C THR A 48 -8.12 -1.44 6.07
N PRO A 49 -8.57 -0.35 5.44
CA PRO A 49 -8.22 1.01 5.86
C PRO A 49 -8.53 1.29 7.33
N ARG A 50 -9.62 0.70 7.87
CA ARG A 50 -9.97 0.79 9.28
C ARG A 50 -8.89 0.21 10.17
N THR A 51 -8.43 -1.00 9.87
CA THR A 51 -7.37 -1.66 10.63
C THR A 51 -6.09 -0.83 10.60
N ILE A 52 -5.74 -0.23 9.47
CA ILE A 52 -4.57 0.66 9.37
C ILE A 52 -4.76 1.89 10.27
N TRP A 53 -5.91 2.55 10.19
CA TRP A 53 -6.22 3.73 11.01
C TRP A 53 -6.18 3.42 12.51
N GLU A 54 -6.74 2.29 12.95
CA GLU A 54 -6.70 1.85 14.34
C GLU A 54 -5.27 1.66 14.87
N ASN A 55 -4.30 1.31 14.02
CA ASN A 55 -2.90 1.14 14.43
C ASN A 55 -2.11 2.46 14.44
N VAL A 56 -2.53 3.48 13.68
CA VAL A 56 -1.76 4.74 13.50
C VAL A 56 -2.39 5.92 14.26
N ARG A 57 -3.66 5.82 14.65
CA ARG A 57 -4.42 6.93 15.27
C ARG A 57 -3.74 7.57 16.48
N ASP A 58 -3.00 6.79 17.26
CA ASP A 58 -2.35 7.27 18.49
C ASP A 58 -1.04 8.01 18.19
N ASP A 59 -0.45 7.78 17.01
CA ASP A 59 0.74 8.49 16.51
C ASP A 59 0.35 9.81 15.82
N VAL A 60 -0.93 10.00 15.46
CA VAL A 60 -1.43 11.22 14.83
C VAL A 60 -1.82 12.22 15.91
N VAL A 61 -0.94 13.19 16.17
CA VAL A 61 -1.18 14.25 17.15
C VAL A 61 -2.01 15.38 16.52
N PRO A 62 -3.28 15.59 16.91
CA PRO A 62 -4.06 16.72 16.40
C PRO A 62 -3.52 18.03 16.97
N SER A 63 -3.45 19.05 16.12
CA SER A 63 -3.11 20.41 16.51
C SER A 63 -4.19 21.34 15.97
N GLU A 64 -4.62 22.32 16.76
CA GLU A 64 -5.59 23.34 16.34
C GLU A 64 -5.08 24.16 15.14
N GLN A 65 -3.76 24.20 14.94
CA GLN A 65 -3.10 24.88 13.82
C GLN A 65 -2.67 23.90 12.71
N GLY A 66 -3.04 22.62 12.84
CA GLY A 66 -2.71 21.57 11.89
C GLY A 66 -3.59 21.64 10.65
N TYR A 67 -2.99 21.38 9.49
CA TYR A 67 -3.70 21.28 8.21
C TYR A 67 -3.64 19.85 7.70
N VAL A 68 -4.76 19.35 7.18
CA VAL A 68 -4.81 18.05 6.49
C VAL A 68 -4.55 18.30 5.01
N LEU A 69 -3.44 17.76 4.50
CA LEU A 69 -3.16 17.75 3.07
C LEU A 69 -3.65 16.43 2.47
N CYS A 70 -4.60 16.52 1.56
CA CYS A 70 -5.06 15.40 0.75
C CYS A 70 -4.53 15.58 -0.67
N ASP A 71 -3.91 14.55 -1.22
CA ASP A 71 -3.46 14.50 -2.61
C ASP A 71 -3.92 13.21 -3.27
N ASP A 72 -4.21 13.26 -4.56
CA ASP A 72 -4.63 12.10 -5.35
C ASP A 72 -3.39 11.40 -5.92
N VAL A 73 -3.10 10.19 -5.43
CA VAL A 73 -1.98 9.40 -5.94
C VAL A 73 -2.39 8.47 -7.08
N VAL A 74 -1.61 8.52 -8.16
CA VAL A 74 -1.79 7.68 -9.34
C VAL A 74 -0.70 6.60 -9.35
N LEU A 75 -1.10 5.35 -9.07
CA LEU A 75 -0.17 4.22 -9.09
C LEU A 75 -0.19 3.55 -10.46
N ASP A 76 0.88 3.73 -11.24
CA ASP A 76 1.03 3.12 -12.56
C ASP A 76 1.34 1.62 -12.43
N LYS A 77 0.32 0.78 -12.61
CA LYS A 77 0.47 -0.68 -12.60
C LYS A 77 0.29 -1.24 -14.01
N ARG A 78 1.29 -1.00 -14.88
CA ARG A 78 1.29 -1.35 -16.32
C ARG A 78 0.91 -2.80 -16.64
N HIS A 79 1.20 -3.73 -15.74
CA HIS A 79 0.96 -5.17 -15.95
C HIS A 79 -0.38 -5.66 -15.38
N SER A 80 -1.21 -4.80 -14.79
CA SER A 80 -2.45 -5.20 -14.12
C SER A 80 -3.67 -4.88 -14.98
N ARG A 81 -3.97 -5.74 -15.96
CA ARG A 81 -5.14 -5.58 -16.85
C ARG A 81 -6.48 -5.94 -16.21
N GLU A 82 -6.47 -6.57 -15.02
CA GLU A 82 -7.67 -7.08 -14.33
C GLU A 82 -8.17 -6.21 -13.16
N ALA A 83 -7.52 -5.07 -12.88
CA ALA A 83 -7.95 -4.20 -11.78
C ALA A 83 -9.20 -3.38 -12.19
N HIS A 84 -10.32 -3.60 -11.50
CA HIS A 84 -11.64 -2.97 -11.78
C HIS A 84 -11.66 -1.43 -11.73
N LEU A 85 -10.64 -0.78 -11.15
CA LEU A 85 -10.59 0.69 -10.92
C LEU A 85 -9.62 1.44 -11.84
N VAL A 86 -9.19 0.81 -12.93
CA VAL A 86 -8.25 1.43 -13.86
C VAL A 86 -8.98 2.40 -14.79
N ARG A 87 -8.54 3.66 -14.83
CA ARG A 87 -9.07 4.70 -15.73
C ARG A 87 -8.01 5.13 -16.74
N ARG A 88 -8.43 5.51 -17.94
CA ARG A 88 -7.53 6.10 -18.95
C ARG A 88 -7.10 7.49 -18.49
N GLN A 89 -5.80 7.71 -18.34
CA GLN A 89 -5.25 9.01 -17.97
C GLN A 89 -4.08 9.37 -18.88
N TRP A 90 -3.94 10.65 -19.21
CA TRP A 90 -2.77 11.14 -19.94
C TRP A 90 -1.60 11.35 -18.98
N SER A 91 -0.46 10.71 -19.22
CA SER A 91 0.77 10.97 -18.48
C SER A 91 1.62 11.99 -19.22
N GLY A 92 1.86 13.15 -18.60
CA GLY A 92 2.80 14.14 -19.10
C GLY A 92 4.25 13.63 -19.11
N ASN A 93 4.61 12.77 -18.17
CA ASN A 93 5.95 12.17 -18.08
C ASN A 93 6.21 11.18 -19.23
N GLU A 94 5.25 10.30 -19.52
CA GLU A 94 5.39 9.29 -20.58
C GLU A 94 4.93 9.79 -21.96
N LYS A 95 4.34 10.99 -22.02
CA LYS A 95 3.74 11.60 -23.23
C LYS A 95 2.76 10.66 -23.95
N ARG A 96 2.00 9.87 -23.18
CA ARG A 96 1.01 8.92 -23.70
C ARG A 96 -0.12 8.68 -22.70
N VAL A 97 -1.21 8.07 -23.18
CA VAL A 97 -2.28 7.56 -22.31
C VAL A 97 -1.77 6.32 -21.57
N ILE A 98 -1.86 6.35 -20.25
CA ILE A 98 -1.57 5.26 -19.33
C ILE A 98 -2.86 4.75 -18.70
N TYR A 99 -2.78 3.57 -18.08
CA TYR A 99 -3.87 2.87 -17.41
C TYR A 99 -3.53 2.64 -15.93
N PRO A 100 -3.39 3.72 -15.14
CA PRO A 100 -3.02 3.60 -13.75
C PRO A 100 -4.22 3.26 -12.86
N LEU A 101 -3.90 2.78 -11.65
CA LEU A 101 -4.87 2.72 -10.57
C LEU A 101 -4.98 4.11 -9.95
N CYS A 102 -6.15 4.72 -10.03
CA CYS A 102 -6.48 5.96 -9.35
C CYS A 102 -7.25 5.62 -8.07
N GLN A 103 -6.65 5.86 -6.91
CA GLN A 103 -7.38 5.75 -5.65
C GLN A 103 -8.09 7.09 -5.41
N ASN A 104 -9.37 7.17 -5.78
CA ASN A 104 -10.16 8.36 -5.48
C ASN A 104 -10.38 8.44 -3.97
N VAL A 105 -9.80 9.44 -3.32
CA VAL A 105 -10.23 9.83 -1.98
C VAL A 105 -11.47 10.68 -2.16
N GLU A 106 -12.66 10.08 -2.05
CA GLU A 106 -13.90 10.85 -1.96
C GLU A 106 -13.84 11.67 -0.66
N CYS A 107 -13.42 12.93 -0.79
CA CYS A 107 -13.36 13.87 0.31
C CYS A 107 -14.80 14.31 0.64
N ARG A 108 -15.54 13.46 1.36
CA ARG A 108 -16.79 13.86 2.00
C ARG A 108 -16.42 14.71 3.20
N SER A 109 -16.37 16.02 2.99
CA SER A 109 -16.40 17.09 3.98
C SER A 109 -16.09 16.64 5.41
N PHE A 110 -14.80 16.46 5.72
CA PHE A 110 -14.39 16.49 7.13
C PHE A 110 -14.60 17.93 7.58
N GLN A 111 -15.67 18.17 8.35
CA GLN A 111 -15.79 19.41 9.09
C GLN A 111 -14.62 19.44 10.08
N ILE A 112 -13.61 20.26 9.78
CA ILE A 112 -12.69 20.74 10.80
C ILE A 112 -13.58 21.60 11.71
N VAL A 113 -14.00 21.01 12.82
CA VAL A 113 -14.71 21.74 13.88
C VAL A 113 -13.69 22.72 14.45
N SER A 114 -13.88 24.01 14.14
CA SER A 114 -13.24 25.13 14.84
C SER A 114 -13.60 25.14 16.31
#